data_AF-A0A835YHH4-F1
#
_entry.id   AF-A0A835YHH4-F1
#
_cell.length_a   1.000
_cell.length_b   1.000
_cell.length_c   1.000
_cell.angle_alpha   90.00
_cell.angle_beta   90.00
_cell.angle_gamma   90.00
#
_symmetry.space_group_name_H-M   'P 1'
#
loop_
_entity.id
_entity.type
_entity.pdbx_description
1 polymer ?
#
loop_
_entity_poly.entity_id
_entity_poly.type
_entity_poly.pdbx_seq_one_letter_code
_entity_poly.pdbx_strand_id
1 'polypeptide(L)'
;MATAGANVHIYELLQDVPLEFHPRIVAPFYAQQQQVTALALELAHKSDLLRTKDRELVDTEKQLILALAGANVRNIRSFLEYLLKQWAKEVTLTEEDMKRKRWAIFKKGLMRRRELVQCLQENVSSWVLPNMTPNQAVGNMAANLEAIMEDASNGIHSFDKSTGFTLLKTPYNGPTVAALACLAKSVKVPCRIIVQVDSSIGDGDNATST
;
A
#
# COMPACT_ATOMS: atom_id res chain seq x y z
N MET A 1 13.42 -28.94 23.92
CA MET A 1 13.59 -29.60 25.23
C MET A 1 13.24 -28.59 26.34
N ALA A 2 11.99 -28.52 26.79
CA ALA A 2 11.59 -27.59 27.87
C ALA A 2 10.33 -28.06 28.64
N THR A 3 10.18 -29.37 28.90
CA THR A 3 9.02 -29.92 29.63
C THR A 3 9.37 -30.48 31.01
N ALA A 4 10.64 -30.51 31.40
CA ALA A 4 11.08 -31.10 32.68
C ALA A 4 11.04 -30.13 33.88
N GLY A 5 11.02 -28.81 33.65
CA GLY A 5 11.14 -27.81 34.73
C GLY A 5 9.83 -27.46 35.47
N ALA A 6 8.68 -27.64 34.84
CA ALA A 6 7.40 -27.21 35.43
C ALA A 6 6.79 -28.24 36.42
N ASN A 7 7.12 -29.52 36.27
CA ASN A 7 6.57 -30.59 37.12
C ASN A 7 7.18 -30.61 38.52
N VAL A 8 8.39 -30.08 38.71
CA VAL A 8 9.10 -30.13 40.00
C VAL A 8 8.49 -29.13 41.01
N HIS A 9 7.91 -28.02 40.56
CA HIS A 9 7.46 -26.94 41.45
C HIS A 9 6.03 -27.07 42.01
N ILE A 10 5.14 -27.86 41.40
CA ILE A 10 3.79 -28.05 41.95
C ILE A 10 3.78 -28.92 43.19
N TYR A 11 4.58 -29.98 43.20
CA TYR A 11 4.65 -30.88 44.36
C TYR A 11 5.31 -30.20 45.57
N GLU A 12 6.20 -29.22 45.33
CA GLU A 12 6.73 -28.34 46.38
C GLU A 12 5.65 -27.42 46.97
N LEU A 13 4.75 -26.87 46.14
CA LEU A 13 3.63 -26.02 46.57
C LEU A 13 2.51 -26.78 47.30
N LEU A 14 2.50 -28.11 47.22
CA LEU A 14 1.47 -28.98 47.81
C LEU A 14 1.90 -29.63 49.12
N GLN A 15 3.12 -29.37 49.61
CA GLN A 15 3.67 -30.02 50.81
C GLN A 15 2.82 -29.82 52.07
N ASP A 16 2.18 -28.65 52.20
CA ASP A 16 1.32 -28.32 53.35
C ASP A 16 -0.18 -28.50 53.07
N VAL A 17 -0.55 -29.04 51.91
CA VAL A 17 -1.95 -29.23 51.52
C VAL A 17 -2.38 -30.68 51.80
N PRO A 18 -3.51 -30.93 52.47
CA PRO A 18 -4.02 -32.30 52.64
C PRO A 18 -4.26 -32.99 51.29
N LEU A 19 -3.87 -34.27 51.21
CA LEU A 19 -3.90 -35.07 49.99
C LEU A 19 -5.28 -35.09 49.31
N GLU A 20 -6.38 -35.02 50.06
CA GLU A 20 -7.73 -34.97 49.49
C GLU A 20 -8.01 -33.75 48.61
N PHE A 21 -7.27 -32.65 48.78
CA PHE A 21 -7.43 -31.43 48.00
C PHE A 21 -6.49 -31.34 46.80
N HIS A 22 -5.45 -32.19 46.72
CA HIS A 22 -4.47 -32.18 45.63
C HIS A 22 -5.14 -32.31 44.25
N PRO A 23 -6.10 -33.23 44.01
CA PRO A 23 -6.73 -33.35 42.69
C PRO A 23 -7.45 -32.06 42.26
N ARG A 24 -8.03 -31.32 43.21
CA ARG A 24 -8.76 -30.06 42.92
C ARG A 24 -7.83 -28.91 42.53
N ILE A 25 -6.56 -28.97 42.93
CA ILE A 25 -5.54 -27.95 42.63
C ILE A 25 -4.75 -28.35 41.37
N VAL A 26 -4.38 -29.63 41.29
CA VAL A 26 -3.51 -30.18 40.25
C VAL A 26 -4.24 -30.29 38.89
N ALA A 27 -5.50 -30.74 38.89
CA ALA A 27 -6.26 -30.90 37.65
C ALA A 27 -6.46 -29.59 36.86
N PRO A 28 -6.93 -28.47 37.44
CA PRO A 28 -7.08 -27.22 36.69
C PRO A 28 -5.74 -26.65 36.23
N PHE A 29 -4.66 -26.81 37.02
CA PHE A 29 -3.34 -26.39 36.58
C PHE A 29 -2.89 -27.14 35.33
N TYR A 30 -3.01 -28.48 35.32
CA TYR A 30 -2.63 -29.26 34.13
C TYR A 30 -3.54 -28.97 32.93
N ALA A 31 -4.83 -28.76 33.15
CA ALA A 31 -5.75 -28.33 32.09
C ALA A 31 -5.33 -26.97 31.49
N GLN A 32 -4.95 -26.01 32.33
CA GLN A 32 -4.47 -24.70 31.90
C GLN A 32 -3.10 -24.80 31.21
N GLN A 33 -2.20 -25.65 31.69
CA GLN A 33 -0.90 -25.90 31.05
C GLN A 33 -1.08 -26.51 29.65
N GLN A 34 -2.01 -27.46 29.49
CA GLN A 34 -2.38 -28.01 28.19
C GLN A 34 -2.95 -26.94 27.26
N GLN A 35 -3.84 -26.07 27.76
CA GLN A 35 -4.39 -24.97 26.97
C GLN A 35 -3.33 -23.96 26.52
N VAL A 36 -2.42 -23.56 27.40
CA VAL A 36 -1.29 -22.67 27.07
C VAL A 36 -0.38 -23.32 26.03
N THR A 37 -0.12 -24.62 26.16
CA THR A 37 0.70 -25.37 25.20
C THR A 37 0.04 -25.44 23.82
N ALA A 38 -1.27 -25.71 23.78
CA ALA A 38 -2.04 -25.73 22.53
C ALA A 38 -2.04 -24.35 21.84
N LEU A 39 -2.26 -23.26 22.58
CA LEU A 39 -2.20 -21.90 22.05
C LEU A 39 -0.80 -21.52 21.55
N ALA A 40 0.26 -21.94 22.26
CA ALA A 40 1.63 -21.70 21.83
C ALA A 40 1.94 -22.38 20.50
N LEU A 41 1.46 -23.62 20.31
CA LEU A 41 1.58 -24.35 19.04
C LEU A 41 0.79 -23.66 17.91
N GLU A 42 -0.43 -23.20 18.19
CA GLU A 42 -1.25 -22.47 17.21
C GLU A 42 -0.58 -21.16 16.79
N LEU A 43 0.00 -20.43 17.74
CA LEU A 43 0.70 -19.18 17.46
C LEU A 43 1.97 -19.41 16.63
N ALA A 44 2.73 -20.45 16.95
CA ALA A 44 3.91 -20.85 16.16
C ALA A 44 3.50 -21.18 14.71
N HIS A 45 2.44 -21.97 14.53
CA HIS A 45 1.91 -22.28 13.20
C HIS A 45 1.45 -21.03 12.44
N LYS A 46 0.71 -20.12 13.08
CA LYS A 46 0.30 -18.84 12.46
C LYS A 46 1.51 -17.98 12.08
N SER A 47 2.54 -17.94 12.93
CA SER A 47 3.78 -17.22 12.67
C SER A 47 4.50 -17.79 11.43
N ASP A 48 4.61 -19.11 11.32
CA ASP A 48 5.23 -19.75 10.15
C ASP A 48 4.44 -19.52 8.86
N LEU A 49 3.11 -19.52 8.96
CA LEU A 49 2.23 -19.21 7.84
C LEU A 49 2.40 -17.76 7.37
N LEU A 50 2.44 -16.80 8.29
CA LEU A 50 2.68 -15.39 7.97
C LEU A 50 4.02 -15.21 7.27
N ARG A 51 5.09 -15.81 7.80
CA ARG A 51 6.43 -15.76 7.18
C ARG A 51 6.45 -16.34 5.77
N THR A 52 5.65 -17.38 5.52
CA THR A 52 5.52 -17.97 4.18
C THR A 52 4.77 -17.02 3.24
N LYS A 53 3.67 -16.43 3.70
CA LYS A 53 2.89 -15.45 2.92
C LYS A 53 3.68 -14.18 2.61
N ASP A 54 4.52 -13.73 3.53
CA ASP A 54 5.39 -12.57 3.32
C ASP A 54 6.39 -12.83 2.17
N ARG A 55 6.95 -14.04 2.08
CA ARG A 55 7.83 -14.42 0.97
C ARG A 55 7.10 -14.47 -0.36
N GLU A 56 5.92 -15.11 -0.38
CA GLU A 56 5.08 -15.17 -1.59
C GLU A 56 4.73 -13.77 -2.11
N LEU A 57 4.45 -12.84 -1.19
CA LEU A 57 4.16 -11.45 -1.52
C LEU A 57 5.38 -10.77 -2.15
N VAL A 58 6.56 -10.88 -1.53
CA VAL A 58 7.80 -10.31 -2.07
C VAL A 58 8.13 -10.85 -3.46
N ASP A 59 7.94 -12.15 -3.70
CA ASP A 59 8.20 -12.75 -5.00
C ASP A 59 7.18 -12.29 -6.05
N THR A 60 5.91 -12.16 -5.67
CA THR A 60 4.86 -11.62 -6.54
C THR A 60 5.13 -10.16 -6.92
N GLU A 61 5.55 -9.33 -5.97
CA GLU A 61 5.93 -7.93 -6.23
C GLU A 61 7.09 -7.83 -7.22
N LYS A 62 8.13 -8.67 -7.07
CA LYS A 62 9.25 -8.73 -8.01
C LYS A 62 8.78 -9.13 -9.42
N GLN A 63 7.94 -10.15 -9.54
CA GLN A 63 7.40 -10.57 -10.83
C GLN A 63 6.60 -9.45 -11.50
N LEU A 64 5.81 -8.70 -10.72
CA LEU A 64 5.05 -7.56 -11.23
C LEU A 64 5.97 -6.43 -11.73
N ILE A 65 7.00 -6.07 -10.97
CA ILE A 65 7.98 -5.05 -11.38
C ILE A 65 8.67 -5.49 -12.69
N LEU A 66 9.08 -6.75 -12.78
CA LEU A 66 9.70 -7.30 -13.99
C LEU A 66 8.72 -7.30 -15.19
N ALA A 67 7.45 -7.61 -14.97
CA ALA A 67 6.43 -7.57 -16.02
C ALA A 67 6.21 -6.14 -16.54
N LEU A 68 6.21 -5.13 -15.66
CA LEU A 68 6.10 -3.73 -16.04
C LEU A 68 7.35 -3.23 -16.78
N ALA A 69 8.54 -3.64 -16.31
CA ALA A 69 9.79 -3.38 -17.03
C ALA A 69 9.78 -4.00 -18.43
N GLY A 70 9.30 -5.25 -18.55
CA GLY A 70 9.11 -5.95 -19.82
C GLY A 70 8.08 -5.28 -20.74
N ALA A 71 7.07 -4.63 -20.16
CA ALA A 71 6.12 -3.77 -20.87
C ALA A 71 6.68 -2.36 -21.21
N ASN A 72 7.98 -2.15 -20.98
CA ASN A 72 8.72 -0.92 -21.25
C ASN A 72 8.22 0.29 -20.43
N VAL A 73 7.74 0.04 -19.20
CA VAL A 73 7.49 1.11 -18.22
C VAL A 73 8.84 1.62 -17.71
N ARG A 74 9.10 2.92 -17.88
CA ARG A 74 10.35 3.61 -17.49
C ARG A 74 10.11 4.84 -16.62
N ASN A 75 8.95 5.44 -16.77
CA ASN A 75 8.52 6.64 -16.06
C ASN A 75 6.98 6.67 -15.99
N ILE A 76 6.45 7.74 -15.42
CA ILE A 76 5.01 7.89 -15.19
C ILE A 76 4.21 7.94 -16.48
N ARG A 77 4.72 8.60 -17.53
CA ARG A 77 4.04 8.62 -18.83
C ARG A 77 3.85 7.21 -19.38
N SER A 78 4.93 6.43 -19.49
CA SER A 78 4.87 5.05 -19.98
C SER A 78 4.00 4.14 -19.09
N PHE A 79 3.91 4.43 -17.79
CA PHE A 79 3.02 3.74 -16.87
C PHE A 79 1.56 4.05 -17.13
N LEU A 80 1.20 5.34 -17.27
CA LEU A 80 -0.16 5.75 -17.60
C LEU A 80 -0.59 5.22 -18.97
N GLU A 81 0.31 5.20 -19.95
CA GLU A 81 0.09 4.56 -21.26
C GLU A 81 -0.16 3.05 -21.12
N TYR A 82 0.58 2.36 -20.25
CA TYR A 82 0.34 0.96 -19.94
C TYR A 82 -1.04 0.75 -19.32
N LEU A 83 -1.40 1.53 -18.29
CA LEU A 83 -2.72 1.44 -17.64
C LEU A 83 -3.85 1.72 -18.62
N LEU A 84 -3.70 2.74 -19.45
CA LEU A 84 -4.67 3.08 -20.50
C LEU A 84 -4.89 1.89 -21.45
N LYS A 85 -3.82 1.22 -21.89
CA LYS A 85 -3.91 0.02 -22.74
C LYS A 85 -4.61 -1.15 -22.04
N GLN A 86 -4.38 -1.36 -20.75
CA GLN A 86 -5.09 -2.42 -20.02
C GLN A 86 -6.55 -2.08 -19.85
N TRP A 87 -6.87 -0.87 -19.41
CA TRP A 87 -8.25 -0.44 -19.16
C TRP A 87 -9.05 -0.35 -20.45
N ALA A 88 -8.42 -0.03 -21.58
CA ALA A 88 -9.07 -0.06 -22.89
C ALA A 88 -9.64 -1.45 -23.25
N LYS A 89 -9.02 -2.53 -22.79
CA LYS A 89 -9.51 -3.91 -23.01
C LYS A 89 -10.71 -4.25 -22.12
N GLU A 90 -10.93 -3.47 -21.06
CA GLU A 90 -11.95 -3.71 -20.05
C GLU A 90 -13.21 -2.88 -20.28
N VAL A 91 -13.20 -1.92 -21.21
CA VAL A 91 -14.29 -0.96 -21.38
C VAL A 91 -14.84 -1.00 -22.79
N THR A 92 -16.16 -0.87 -22.90
CA THR A 92 -16.84 -0.64 -24.18
C THR A 92 -17.02 0.86 -24.37
N LEU A 93 -16.59 1.40 -25.52
CA LEU A 93 -16.72 2.82 -25.85
C LEU A 93 -17.91 3.03 -26.81
N THR A 94 -18.62 4.14 -26.64
CA THR A 94 -19.64 4.61 -27.58
C THR A 94 -19.01 5.51 -28.65
N GLU A 95 -19.76 5.85 -29.70
CA GLU A 95 -19.32 6.84 -30.69
C GLU A 95 -18.94 8.20 -30.06
N GLU A 96 -19.69 8.63 -29.04
CA GLU A 96 -19.38 9.87 -28.32
C GLU A 96 -18.08 9.77 -27.53
N ASP A 97 -17.80 8.62 -26.91
CA ASP A 97 -16.55 8.38 -26.19
C ASP A 97 -15.34 8.43 -27.12
N MET A 98 -15.49 8.02 -28.39
CA MET A 98 -14.39 7.98 -29.35
C MET A 98 -13.84 9.37 -29.67
N LYS A 99 -14.64 10.44 -29.55
CA LYS A 99 -14.19 11.83 -29.71
C LYS A 99 -13.14 12.23 -28.67
N ARG A 100 -13.20 11.66 -27.46
CA ARG A 100 -12.23 11.87 -26.37
C ARG A 100 -11.77 10.53 -25.81
N LYS A 101 -11.28 9.66 -26.70
CA LYS A 101 -11.00 8.26 -26.42
C LYS A 101 -10.20 8.02 -25.14
N ARG A 102 -9.08 8.73 -24.94
CA ARG A 102 -8.22 8.54 -23.76
C ARG A 102 -8.93 8.90 -22.46
N TRP A 103 -9.53 10.08 -22.41
CA TRP A 103 -10.35 10.52 -21.27
C TRP A 103 -11.48 9.53 -20.97
N ALA A 104 -12.18 9.03 -21.99
CA ALA A 104 -13.27 8.08 -21.82
C ALA A 104 -12.79 6.75 -21.23
N ILE A 105 -11.63 6.25 -21.68
CA ILE A 105 -11.00 5.04 -21.11
C ILE A 105 -10.62 5.26 -19.65
N PHE A 106 -9.98 6.38 -19.31
CA PHE A 106 -9.65 6.69 -17.92
C PHE A 106 -10.90 6.79 -17.05
N LYS A 107 -11.92 7.52 -17.50
CA LYS A 107 -13.16 7.69 -16.77
C LYS A 107 -13.84 6.34 -16.50
N LYS A 108 -14.04 5.53 -17.54
CA LYS A 108 -14.67 4.20 -17.39
C LYS A 108 -13.81 3.24 -16.58
N GLY A 109 -12.49 3.27 -16.76
CA GLY A 109 -11.54 2.46 -15.99
C GLY A 109 -11.55 2.80 -14.49
N LEU A 110 -11.66 4.09 -14.15
CA LEU A 110 -11.82 4.58 -12.78
C LEU A 110 -13.18 4.15 -12.18
N MET A 111 -14.27 4.24 -12.93
CA MET A 111 -15.59 3.79 -12.47
C MET A 111 -15.62 2.30 -12.08
N ARG A 112 -14.77 1.47 -12.71
CA ARG A 112 -14.61 0.06 -12.36
C ARG A 112 -13.73 -0.18 -11.12
N ARG A 113 -13.02 0.84 -10.62
CA ARG A 113 -12.00 0.74 -9.56
C ARG A 113 -12.34 1.66 -8.39
N ARG A 114 -13.35 1.27 -7.60
CA ARG A 114 -13.88 2.07 -6.49
C ARG A 114 -12.81 2.42 -5.44
N GLU A 115 -11.95 1.48 -5.09
CA GLU A 115 -10.85 1.73 -4.13
C GLU A 115 -9.85 2.78 -4.62
N LEU A 116 -9.55 2.79 -5.93
CA LEU A 116 -8.70 3.81 -6.53
C LEU A 116 -9.37 5.18 -6.48
N VAL A 117 -10.66 5.26 -6.85
CA VAL A 117 -11.43 6.52 -6.78
C VAL A 117 -11.45 7.04 -5.35
N GLN A 118 -11.70 6.18 -4.36
CA GLN A 118 -11.66 6.55 -2.95
C GLN A 118 -10.28 7.08 -2.54
N CYS A 119 -9.20 6.38 -2.89
CA CYS A 119 -7.84 6.84 -2.62
C CYS A 119 -7.59 8.24 -3.20
N LEU A 120 -8.01 8.47 -4.45
CA LEU A 120 -7.87 9.77 -5.11
C LEU A 120 -8.70 10.86 -4.41
N GLN A 121 -9.92 10.57 -3.97
CA GLN A 121 -10.75 11.52 -3.23
C GLN A 121 -10.13 11.92 -1.89
N GLU A 122 -9.59 10.95 -1.15
CA GLU A 122 -8.99 11.16 0.16
C GLU A 122 -7.66 11.91 0.09
N ASN A 123 -6.83 11.58 -0.91
CA ASN A 123 -5.45 12.07 -0.98
C ASN A 123 -5.24 13.22 -1.97
N VAL A 124 -6.22 13.48 -2.84
CA VAL A 124 -6.13 14.47 -3.92
C VAL A 124 -7.42 15.30 -3.98
N SER A 125 -7.79 15.88 -2.84
CA SER A 125 -9.03 16.65 -2.69
C SER A 125 -9.15 17.81 -3.69
N SER A 126 -8.04 18.36 -4.18
CA SER A 126 -8.04 19.40 -5.21
C SER A 126 -8.64 18.96 -6.56
N TRP A 127 -8.77 17.65 -6.82
CA TRP A 127 -9.38 17.12 -8.04
C TRP A 127 -10.91 17.03 -7.98
N VAL A 128 -11.49 17.16 -6.78
CA VAL A 128 -12.93 17.03 -6.54
C VAL A 128 -13.45 18.29 -5.87
N LEU A 129 -14.17 19.10 -6.62
CA LEU A 129 -14.76 20.32 -6.08
C LEU A 129 -15.99 20.02 -5.21
N PRO A 130 -16.31 20.89 -4.23
CA PRO A 130 -17.57 20.81 -3.51
C PRO A 130 -18.75 20.77 -4.48
N ASN A 131 -19.73 19.89 -4.21
CA ASN A 131 -20.96 19.71 -4.99
C ASN A 131 -20.85 18.97 -6.33
N MET A 132 -19.73 18.31 -6.61
CA MET A 132 -19.65 17.40 -7.76
C MET A 132 -20.43 16.11 -7.51
N THR A 133 -21.24 15.70 -8.50
CA THR A 133 -21.77 14.34 -8.55
C THR A 133 -20.62 13.34 -8.68
N PRO A 134 -20.79 12.07 -8.24
CA PRO A 134 -19.74 11.05 -8.39
C PRO A 134 -19.23 10.90 -9.83
N ASN A 135 -20.12 11.01 -10.82
CA ASN A 135 -19.76 10.92 -12.23
C ASN A 135 -18.91 12.12 -12.72
N GLN A 136 -19.19 13.33 -12.21
CA GLN A 136 -18.40 14.52 -12.49
C GLN A 136 -17.02 14.42 -11.84
N ALA A 137 -16.95 13.99 -10.58
CA ALA A 137 -15.70 13.79 -9.86
C ALA A 137 -14.76 12.82 -10.60
N VAL A 138 -15.28 11.67 -11.04
CA VAL A 138 -14.48 10.70 -11.82
C VAL A 138 -14.08 11.26 -13.19
N GLY A 139 -14.95 12.06 -13.83
CA GLY A 139 -14.62 12.77 -15.06
C GLY A 139 -13.45 13.76 -14.90
N ASN A 140 -13.40 14.47 -13.77
CA ASN A 140 -12.30 15.36 -13.42
C ASN A 140 -11.01 14.61 -13.13
N MET A 141 -11.08 13.50 -12.37
CA MET A 141 -9.92 12.64 -12.15
C MET A 141 -9.34 12.15 -13.48
N ALA A 142 -10.19 11.70 -14.41
CA ALA A 142 -9.76 11.26 -15.73
C ALA A 142 -9.07 12.38 -16.54
N ALA A 143 -9.57 13.61 -16.46
CA ALA A 143 -8.95 14.76 -17.10
C ALA A 143 -7.58 15.10 -16.49
N ASN A 144 -7.44 15.04 -15.16
CA ASN A 144 -6.17 15.25 -14.49
C ASN A 144 -5.14 14.15 -14.81
N LEU A 145 -5.56 12.89 -14.93
CA LEU A 145 -4.68 11.80 -15.37
C LEU A 145 -4.17 12.01 -16.80
N GLU A 146 -5.04 12.49 -17.70
CA GLU A 146 -4.64 12.85 -19.07
C GLU A 146 -3.63 14.01 -19.04
N ALA A 147 -3.89 15.06 -18.25
CA ALA A 147 -2.98 16.19 -18.10
C ALA A 147 -1.61 15.78 -17.55
N ILE A 148 -1.58 14.91 -16.53
CA ILE A 148 -0.32 14.36 -16.01
C ILE A 148 0.44 13.64 -17.13
N MET A 149 -0.23 12.81 -17.94
CA MET A 149 0.42 12.07 -19.02
C MET A 149 1.06 12.99 -20.09
N GLU A 150 0.51 14.19 -20.26
CA GLU A 150 0.99 15.20 -21.20
C GLU A 150 2.07 16.13 -20.61
N ASP A 151 2.21 16.17 -19.29
CA ASP A 151 3.17 17.01 -18.59
C ASP A 151 4.64 16.61 -18.92
N ALA A 152 5.45 17.61 -19.29
CA ALA A 152 6.87 17.41 -19.59
C ALA A 152 7.68 16.99 -18.34
N SER A 153 7.20 17.34 -17.15
CA SER A 153 7.83 17.06 -15.85
C SER A 153 7.74 15.59 -15.44
N ASN A 154 7.06 14.74 -16.21
CA ASN A 154 7.00 13.29 -15.97
C ASN A 154 8.37 12.61 -15.85
N GLY A 155 9.43 13.21 -16.41
CA GLY A 155 10.79 12.69 -16.34
C GLY A 155 11.40 12.71 -14.94
N ILE A 156 10.86 13.49 -13.99
CA ILE A 156 11.37 13.55 -12.61
C ILE A 156 11.01 12.32 -11.78
N HIS A 157 10.05 11.53 -12.26
CA HIS A 157 9.59 10.31 -11.62
C HIS A 157 10.13 9.10 -12.37
N SER A 158 10.90 8.26 -11.69
CA SER A 158 11.56 7.11 -12.31
C SER A 158 10.86 5.79 -11.95
N PHE A 159 11.02 4.82 -12.84
CA PHE A 159 10.69 3.42 -12.57
C PHE A 159 11.97 2.59 -12.72
N ASP A 160 12.26 1.79 -11.71
CA ASP A 160 13.38 0.86 -11.73
C ASP A 160 12.91 -0.59 -11.56
N LYS A 161 13.56 -1.51 -12.30
CA LYS A 161 13.19 -2.92 -12.35
C LYS A 161 13.47 -3.70 -11.05
N SER A 162 14.19 -3.10 -10.11
CA SER A 162 14.50 -3.69 -8.80
C SER A 162 13.66 -3.09 -7.67
N THR A 163 13.30 -1.81 -7.77
CA THR A 163 12.62 -1.08 -6.68
C THR A 163 11.23 -0.55 -7.00
N GLY A 164 10.76 -0.62 -8.25
CA GLY A 164 9.48 -0.03 -8.66
C GLY A 164 9.57 1.48 -8.86
N PHE A 165 8.51 2.22 -8.48
CA PHE A 165 8.45 3.67 -8.69
C PHE A 165 9.21 4.46 -7.62
N THR A 166 9.91 5.50 -8.06
CA THR A 166 10.38 6.60 -7.21
C THR A 166 9.67 7.89 -7.62
N LEU A 167 8.86 8.43 -6.72
CA LEU A 167 8.12 9.66 -6.92
C LEU A 167 8.77 10.82 -6.15
N LEU A 168 9.33 11.78 -6.88
CA LEU A 168 9.85 13.01 -6.31
C LEU A 168 8.72 14.00 -5.99
N LYS A 169 8.53 14.30 -4.71
CA LYS A 169 7.58 15.31 -4.21
C LYS A 169 8.29 16.63 -4.00
N THR A 170 7.85 17.64 -4.75
CA THR A 170 8.23 19.05 -4.64
C THR A 170 7.06 19.86 -4.06
N PRO A 171 7.25 21.13 -3.70
CA PRO A 171 6.16 22.00 -3.24
C PRO A 171 4.99 22.13 -4.24
N TYR A 172 5.27 21.95 -5.54
CA TYR A 172 4.31 22.26 -6.62
C TYR A 172 3.60 21.03 -7.22
N ASN A 173 4.06 19.81 -6.92
CA ASN A 173 3.51 18.58 -7.54
C ASN A 173 2.84 17.61 -6.55
N GLY A 174 2.56 18.07 -5.33
CA GLY A 174 1.96 17.26 -4.27
C GLY A 174 0.73 16.44 -4.71
N PRO A 175 -0.29 17.05 -5.34
CA PRO A 175 -1.46 16.35 -5.86
C PRO A 175 -1.11 15.26 -6.89
N THR A 176 -0.17 15.55 -7.80
CA THR A 176 0.30 14.58 -8.81
C THR A 176 0.96 13.38 -8.15
N VAL A 177 1.87 13.59 -7.20
CA VAL A 177 2.54 12.49 -6.48
C VAL A 177 1.55 11.64 -5.71
N ALA A 178 0.58 12.25 -5.03
CA ALA A 178 -0.47 11.53 -4.31
C ALA A 178 -1.33 10.68 -5.25
N ALA A 179 -1.72 11.22 -6.41
CA ALA A 179 -2.47 10.48 -7.41
C ALA A 179 -1.71 9.28 -7.97
N LEU A 180 -0.42 9.47 -8.27
CA LEU A 180 0.45 8.41 -8.78
C LEU A 180 0.68 7.31 -7.74
N ALA A 181 0.81 7.68 -6.46
CA ALA A 181 0.87 6.71 -5.37
C ALA A 181 -0.42 5.89 -5.26
N CYS A 182 -1.60 6.53 -5.39
CA CYS A 182 -2.87 5.83 -5.44
C CYS A 182 -2.97 4.85 -6.62
N LEU A 183 -2.51 5.27 -7.81
CA LEU A 183 -2.47 4.41 -8.99
C LEU A 183 -1.55 3.21 -8.78
N ALA A 184 -0.30 3.43 -8.32
CA ALA A 184 0.65 2.36 -8.04
C ALA A 184 0.09 1.36 -7.01
N LYS A 185 -0.53 1.86 -5.93
CA LYS A 185 -1.24 1.04 -4.93
C LYS A 185 -2.35 0.20 -5.54
N SER A 186 -3.15 0.77 -6.45
CA SER A 186 -4.27 0.06 -7.09
C SER A 186 -3.83 -1.13 -7.94
N VAL A 187 -2.62 -1.08 -8.49
CA VAL A 187 -2.02 -2.17 -9.26
C VAL A 187 -0.91 -2.92 -8.50
N LYS A 188 -0.78 -2.68 -7.19
CA LYS A 188 0.17 -3.35 -6.28
C LYS A 188 1.64 -3.17 -6.66
N VAL A 189 1.99 -2.04 -7.28
CA VAL A 189 3.38 -1.73 -7.62
C VAL A 189 4.04 -0.98 -6.46
N PRO A 190 5.20 -1.45 -5.96
CA PRO A 190 5.95 -0.72 -4.95
C PRO A 190 6.30 0.69 -5.40
N CYS A 191 6.15 1.64 -4.48
CA CYS A 191 6.33 3.06 -4.75
C CYS A 191 6.98 3.73 -3.54
N ARG A 192 8.11 4.40 -3.77
CA ARG A 192 8.81 5.23 -2.78
C ARG A 192 8.61 6.70 -3.10
N ILE A 193 8.21 7.50 -2.11
CA ILE A 193 8.11 8.95 -2.24
C ILE A 193 9.36 9.60 -1.62
N ILE A 194 10.02 10.48 -2.36
CA ILE A 194 11.16 11.28 -1.90
C ILE A 194 10.70 12.73 -1.82
N VAL A 195 10.80 13.35 -0.65
CA VAL A 195 10.43 14.76 -0.46
C VAL A 195 11.66 15.63 -0.67
N GLN A 196 11.59 16.54 -1.62
CA GLN A 196 12.60 17.56 -1.83
C GLN A 196 12.22 18.80 -1.02
N VAL A 197 13.08 19.17 -0.07
CA VAL A 197 12.91 20.38 0.73
C VAL A 197 13.79 21.46 0.11
N ASP A 198 13.18 22.57 -0.29
CA ASP A 198 13.92 23.72 -0.84
C ASP A 198 14.97 24.18 0.18
N SER A 199 16.24 23.99 -0.16
CA SER A 199 17.39 24.41 0.65
C SER A 199 17.77 25.84 0.29
N SER A 200 16.81 26.76 0.34
CA SER A 200 17.01 28.17 0.05
C SER A 200 16.47 29.05 1.19
N ILE A 201 17.01 28.84 2.39
CA ILE A 201 17.23 29.94 3.32
C ILE A 201 18.64 30.43 3.02
N GLY A 202 18.74 31.40 2.11
CA GLY A 202 19.94 32.20 2.00
C GLY A 202 20.05 33.04 3.27
N ASP A 203 21.00 32.68 4.13
CA ASP A 203 21.51 33.58 5.16
C ASP A 203 22.20 34.74 4.42
N GLY A 204 21.54 35.90 4.41
CA GLY A 204 21.97 37.09 3.68
C GLY A 204 21.35 38.34 4.29
N ASP A 205 22.00 38.81 5.35
CA ASP A 205 22.09 40.19 5.85
C ASP A 205 20.82 40.97 6.21
N ASN A 206 20.65 41.24 7.52
CA ASN A 206 20.62 42.63 7.97
C ASN A 206 21.05 42.75 9.45
N ALA A 207 22.37 42.78 9.68
CA ALA A 207 22.92 43.35 10.90
C ALA A 207 22.82 44.88 10.81
N THR A 208 21.74 45.45 11.37
CA THR A 208 21.73 46.85 11.80
C THR A 208 21.79 46.85 13.32
N SER A 209 22.94 47.21 13.88
CA SER A 209 23.04 47.71 15.25
C SER A 209 24.26 48.60 15.37
N THR A 210 23.95 49.87 15.63
CA THR A 210 24.76 50.98 16.20
C THR A 210 25.95 51.52 15.41
#